data_AF-A0A3D2VEN1-F1
#
_entry.id   AF-A0A3D2VEN1-F1
#
_cell.length_a   1.000
_cell.length_b   1.000
_cell.length_c   1.000
_cell.angle_alpha   90.00
_cell.angle_beta   90.00
_cell.angle_gamma   90.00
#
_symmetry.space_group_name_H-M   'P 1'
#
loop_
_entity.id
_entity.type
_entity.pdbx_description
1 polymer ?
#
loop_
_entity_poly.entity_id
_entity_poly.type
_entity_poly.pdbx_seq_one_letter_code
_entity_poly.pdbx_strand_id
1 'polypeptide(L)'
;EDMSVVAPIRVPRRNVDRRSQLIEATIEVVYRDGLSRLTLAKVARQAGLSTSIVNFYFKTKEQLLLETLQTVSREYEAAVDRAFALSSNPTKTLQALVDAMLDPDLCTPARAAVWYAFMGESQARVDYIGAVRVRELVIRQRVEALFTTLFEGAEDAQSKTSHATPLARAFDALIDSVWEQSMMEPDTVDLHVARRTCLDYLESVLPRGLDEPGESCDEVSAPTVDDIGKGMLSAWTYT
;
A
#
# COMPACT_ATOMS: atom_id res chain seq x y z
N GLU A 1 26.19 -56.11 -24.25
CA GLU A 1 25.85 -55.35 -23.04
C GLU A 1 26.58 -54.02 -23.12
N ASP A 2 25.85 -52.91 -23.16
CA ASP A 2 26.09 -51.76 -22.26
C ASP A 2 25.00 -50.69 -22.54
N MET A 3 23.90 -50.78 -21.80
CA MET A 3 22.84 -49.76 -21.78
C MET A 3 23.21 -48.77 -20.68
N SER A 4 23.82 -47.66 -21.04
CA SER A 4 24.04 -46.53 -20.15
C SER A 4 22.69 -45.90 -19.79
N VAL A 5 22.18 -46.26 -18.63
CA VAL A 5 20.99 -45.65 -18.03
C VAL A 5 21.36 -44.24 -17.57
N VAL A 6 20.98 -43.24 -18.37
CA VAL A 6 21.06 -41.83 -17.98
C VAL A 6 20.09 -41.60 -16.82
N ALA A 7 20.63 -41.21 -15.66
CA ALA A 7 19.83 -40.87 -14.49
C ALA A 7 18.92 -39.66 -14.79
N PRO A 8 17.65 -39.65 -14.32
CA PRO A 8 16.74 -38.55 -14.58
C PRO A 8 17.25 -37.27 -13.94
N ILE A 9 17.34 -36.20 -14.73
CA ILE A 9 17.64 -34.84 -14.28
C ILE A 9 16.59 -34.46 -13.23
N ARG A 10 16.99 -34.35 -11.96
CA ARG A 10 16.14 -33.78 -10.91
C ARG A 10 15.95 -32.30 -11.20
N VAL A 11 14.80 -31.93 -11.77
CA VAL A 11 14.34 -30.54 -11.83
C VAL A 11 14.26 -30.04 -10.39
N PRO A 12 14.96 -28.96 -10.01
CA PRO A 12 14.85 -28.42 -8.66
C PRO A 12 13.40 -28.01 -8.43
N ARG A 13 12.77 -28.60 -7.41
CA ARG A 13 11.43 -28.18 -6.96
C ARG A 13 11.53 -26.70 -6.61
N ARG A 14 10.91 -25.83 -7.40
CA ARG A 14 10.72 -24.41 -7.07
C ARG A 14 10.15 -24.39 -5.66
N ASN A 15 10.95 -23.92 -4.70
CA ASN A 15 10.59 -23.98 -3.29
C ASN A 15 9.47 -22.95 -3.11
N VAL A 16 8.21 -23.40 -3.20
CA VAL A 16 7.05 -22.55 -2.98
C VAL A 16 7.15 -22.07 -1.55
N ASP A 17 7.32 -20.75 -1.37
CA ASP A 17 7.32 -20.18 -0.03
C ASP A 17 5.93 -20.40 0.59
N ARG A 18 5.87 -21.38 1.50
CA ARG A 18 4.64 -21.77 2.17
C ARG A 18 4.10 -20.65 3.05
N ARG A 19 4.97 -19.75 3.53
CA ARG A 19 4.53 -18.60 4.32
C ARG A 19 3.74 -17.63 3.43
N SER A 20 4.30 -17.24 2.29
CA SER A 20 3.61 -16.40 1.30
C SER A 20 2.34 -17.05 0.77
N GLN A 21 2.35 -18.36 0.49
CA GLN A 21 1.15 -19.08 0.06
C GLN A 21 0.01 -19.04 1.09
N LEU A 22 0.34 -19.13 2.37
CA LEU A 22 -0.64 -19.02 3.46
C LEU A 22 -1.16 -17.59 3.63
N ILE A 23 -0.33 -16.58 3.39
CA ILE A 23 -0.74 -15.17 3.40
C ILE A 23 -1.74 -14.90 2.27
N GLU A 24 -1.43 -15.29 1.03
CA GLU A 24 -2.35 -15.14 -0.11
C GLU A 24 -3.67 -15.89 0.12
N ALA A 25 -3.60 -17.12 0.65
CA ALA A 25 -4.82 -17.85 1.03
C ALA A 25 -5.62 -17.15 2.15
N THR A 26 -4.96 -16.40 3.02
CA THR A 26 -5.62 -15.62 4.07
C THR A 26 -6.34 -14.42 3.47
N ILE A 27 -5.70 -13.70 2.54
CA ILE A 27 -6.30 -12.57 1.80
C ILE A 27 -7.62 -13.01 1.14
N GLU A 28 -7.59 -14.13 0.42
CA GLU A 28 -8.78 -14.70 -0.25
C GLU A 28 -9.90 -15.11 0.72
N VAL A 29 -9.54 -15.72 1.87
CA VAL A 29 -10.53 -16.11 2.88
C VAL A 29 -11.15 -14.87 3.54
N VAL A 30 -10.36 -13.81 3.80
CA VAL A 30 -10.89 -12.55 4.33
C VAL A 30 -11.83 -11.90 3.33
N TYR A 31 -11.45 -11.82 2.07
CA TYR A 31 -12.29 -11.25 1.02
C TYR A 31 -13.64 -11.96 0.89
N ARG A 32 -13.63 -13.30 0.84
CA ARG A 32 -14.86 -14.10 0.66
C ARG A 32 -15.70 -14.22 1.93
N ASP A 33 -15.07 -14.46 3.08
CA ASP A 33 -15.77 -14.87 4.30
C ASP A 33 -15.79 -13.77 5.38
N GLY A 34 -14.92 -12.77 5.32
CA GLY A 34 -14.69 -11.77 6.37
C GLY A 34 -13.84 -12.28 7.55
N LEU A 35 -13.28 -11.34 8.34
CA LEU A 35 -12.41 -11.64 9.49
C LEU A 35 -13.08 -12.53 10.54
N SER A 36 -14.37 -12.28 10.83
CA SER A 36 -15.11 -13.00 11.88
C SER A 36 -15.22 -14.51 11.60
N ARG A 37 -15.36 -14.89 10.33
CA ARG A 37 -15.53 -16.30 9.90
C ARG A 37 -14.22 -16.97 9.49
N LEU A 38 -13.08 -16.29 9.59
CA LEU A 38 -11.77 -16.84 9.28
C LEU A 38 -11.32 -17.86 10.34
N THR A 39 -10.83 -19.02 9.89
CA THR A 39 -10.20 -20.05 10.74
C THR A 39 -8.94 -20.61 10.08
N LEU A 40 -7.98 -21.10 10.87
CA LEU A 40 -6.74 -21.70 10.34
C LEU A 40 -7.03 -22.89 9.41
N ALA A 41 -8.09 -23.66 9.68
CA ALA A 41 -8.52 -24.77 8.82
C ALA A 41 -9.05 -24.30 7.46
N LYS A 42 -9.78 -23.18 7.41
CA LYS A 42 -10.23 -22.57 6.14
C LYS A 42 -9.05 -22.09 5.31
N VAL A 43 -8.07 -21.43 5.95
CA VAL A 43 -6.85 -20.98 5.28
C VAL A 43 -6.04 -22.16 4.76
N ALA A 44 -5.86 -23.21 5.57
CA ALA A 44 -5.18 -24.44 5.15
C ALA A 44 -5.82 -25.01 3.88
N ARG A 45 -7.15 -25.15 3.89
CA ARG A 45 -7.91 -25.64 2.73
C ARG A 45 -7.78 -24.74 1.51
N GLN A 46 -7.88 -23.42 1.68
CA GLN A 46 -7.69 -22.44 0.61
C GLN A 46 -6.29 -22.56 -0.01
N ALA A 47 -5.26 -22.77 0.81
CA ALA A 47 -3.88 -22.95 0.36
C ALA A 47 -3.58 -24.35 -0.22
N GLY A 48 -4.52 -25.31 -0.13
CA GLY A 48 -4.25 -26.71 -0.47
C GLY A 48 -3.23 -27.38 0.46
N LEU A 49 -3.17 -26.95 1.72
CA LEU A 49 -2.23 -27.41 2.75
C LEU A 49 -2.98 -28.06 3.93
N SER A 50 -2.26 -28.83 4.74
CA SER A 50 -2.82 -29.37 5.98
C SER A 50 -2.83 -28.29 7.08
N THR A 51 -3.79 -28.39 8.00
CA THR A 51 -3.87 -27.49 9.16
C THR A 51 -2.60 -27.55 10.02
N SER A 52 -1.89 -28.68 10.05
CA SER A 52 -0.60 -28.81 10.74
C SER A 52 0.47 -27.89 10.16
N ILE A 53 0.49 -27.67 8.83
CA ILE A 53 1.42 -26.73 8.20
C ILE A 53 1.09 -25.30 8.61
N VAL A 54 -0.19 -24.93 8.67
CA VAL A 54 -0.59 -23.59 9.12
C VAL A 54 -0.14 -23.34 10.56
N ASN A 55 -0.39 -24.29 11.46
CA ASN A 55 0.04 -24.19 12.86
C ASN A 55 1.57 -24.11 13.03
N PHE A 56 2.32 -24.76 12.14
CA PHE A 56 3.78 -24.67 12.12
C PHE A 56 4.27 -23.25 11.83
N TYR A 57 3.66 -22.56 10.85
CA TYR A 57 4.05 -21.18 10.49
C TYR A 57 3.38 -20.11 11.35
N PHE A 58 2.13 -20.31 11.74
CA PHE A 58 1.29 -19.35 12.44
C PHE A 58 0.56 -20.06 13.58
N LYS A 59 1.03 -19.84 14.81
CA LYS A 59 0.53 -20.56 15.99
C LYS A 59 -0.91 -20.18 16.34
N THR A 60 -1.32 -18.96 15.98
CA THR A 60 -2.66 -18.44 16.24
C THR A 60 -3.25 -17.73 15.03
N LYS A 61 -4.57 -17.55 15.03
CA LYS A 61 -5.30 -16.77 14.02
C LYS A 61 -4.80 -15.32 13.99
N GLU A 62 -4.56 -14.75 15.17
CA GLU A 62 -4.13 -13.36 15.33
C GLU A 62 -2.75 -13.13 14.73
N GLN A 63 -1.82 -14.08 14.90
CA GLN A 63 -0.49 -14.02 14.28
C GLN A 63 -0.58 -14.08 12.76
N LEU A 64 -1.40 -14.98 12.22
CA LEU A 64 -1.63 -15.06 10.78
C LEU A 64 -2.20 -13.76 10.21
N LEU A 65 -3.20 -13.20 10.89
CA LEU A 65 -3.85 -11.96 10.50
C LEU A 65 -2.89 -10.77 10.54
N LEU A 66 -2.12 -10.62 11.63
CA LEU A 66 -1.12 -9.55 11.75
C LEU A 66 -0.06 -9.64 10.64
N GLU A 67 0.45 -10.83 10.37
CA GLU A 67 1.45 -11.06 9.32
C GLU A 67 0.89 -10.80 7.93
N THR A 68 -0.39 -11.11 7.71
CA THR A 68 -1.08 -10.80 6.44
C THR A 68 -1.19 -9.29 6.25
N LEU A 69 -1.66 -8.55 7.26
CA LEU A 69 -1.74 -7.08 7.22
C LEU A 69 -0.36 -6.45 7.00
N GLN A 70 0.64 -6.92 7.72
CA GLN A 70 2.01 -6.41 7.58
C GLN A 70 2.59 -6.67 6.18
N THR A 71 2.27 -7.80 5.56
CA THR A 71 2.74 -8.11 4.20
C THR A 71 2.09 -7.19 3.19
N VAL A 72 0.75 -7.05 3.21
CA VAL A 72 0.03 -6.10 2.32
C VAL A 72 0.57 -4.67 2.49
N SER A 73 0.75 -4.23 3.74
CA SER A 73 1.32 -2.92 4.05
C SER A 73 2.76 -2.74 3.54
N ARG A 74 3.63 -3.76 3.67
CA ARG A 74 5.02 -3.71 3.18
C ARG A 74 5.10 -3.69 1.65
N GLU A 75 4.23 -4.43 0.97
CA GLU A 75 4.19 -4.45 -0.49
C GLU A 75 3.80 -3.08 -1.05
N TYR A 76 2.79 -2.45 -0.44
CA TYR A 76 2.39 -1.08 -0.76
C TYR A 76 3.49 -0.06 -0.48
N GLU A 77 4.09 -0.11 0.72
CA GLU A 77 5.23 0.75 1.10
C GLU A 77 6.39 0.61 0.11
N ALA A 78 6.75 -0.61 -0.27
CA ALA A 78 7.82 -0.85 -1.23
C ALA A 78 7.52 -0.30 -2.63
N ALA A 79 6.25 -0.30 -3.06
CA ALA A 79 5.85 0.32 -4.33
C ALA A 79 5.98 1.85 -4.28
N VAL A 80 5.52 2.45 -3.19
CA VAL A 80 5.67 3.89 -2.93
C VAL A 80 7.16 4.28 -2.87
N ASP A 81 7.99 3.52 -2.17
CA ASP A 81 9.43 3.77 -2.09
C ASP A 81 10.11 3.73 -3.46
N ARG A 82 9.72 2.77 -4.31
CA ARG A 82 10.21 2.72 -5.69
C ARG A 82 9.79 3.98 -6.45
N ALA A 83 8.54 4.44 -6.33
CA ALA A 83 8.08 5.65 -7.01
C ALA A 83 8.89 6.89 -6.61
N PHE A 84 9.17 7.07 -5.31
CA PHE A 84 10.05 8.15 -4.83
C PHE A 84 11.49 8.05 -5.32
N ALA A 85 12.00 6.83 -5.56
CA ALA A 85 13.35 6.63 -6.07
C ALA A 85 13.49 6.84 -7.59
N LEU A 86 12.39 6.93 -8.35
CA LEU A 86 12.43 7.06 -9.81
C LEU A 86 12.85 8.45 -10.29
N SER A 87 12.59 9.51 -9.52
CA SER A 87 12.91 10.88 -9.92
C SER A 87 13.10 11.81 -8.74
N SER A 88 14.00 12.79 -8.89
CA SER A 88 14.09 13.95 -8.00
C SER A 88 13.07 15.04 -8.34
N ASN A 89 12.43 14.98 -9.53
CA ASN A 89 11.41 15.94 -9.93
C ASN A 89 10.09 15.63 -9.20
N PRO A 90 9.54 16.54 -8.36
CA PRO A 90 8.37 16.26 -7.54
C PRO A 90 7.13 15.88 -8.35
N THR A 91 6.93 16.50 -9.50
CA THR A 91 5.80 16.25 -10.39
C THR A 91 5.86 14.86 -11.02
N LYS A 92 7.03 14.44 -11.51
CA LYS A 92 7.24 13.06 -11.99
C LYS A 92 7.07 12.04 -10.88
N THR A 93 7.50 12.38 -9.66
CA THR A 93 7.30 11.52 -8.50
C THR A 93 5.82 11.38 -8.16
N LEU A 94 5.02 12.45 -8.21
CA LEU A 94 3.56 12.36 -8.02
C LEU A 94 2.89 11.48 -9.09
N GLN A 95 3.30 11.59 -10.36
CA GLN A 95 2.81 10.71 -11.43
C GLN A 95 3.14 9.23 -11.15
N ALA A 96 4.39 8.95 -10.75
CA ALA A 96 4.81 7.60 -10.37
C ALA A 96 4.10 7.08 -9.12
N LEU A 97 3.75 7.96 -8.19
CA LEU A 97 2.96 7.59 -7.01
C LEU A 97 1.55 7.19 -7.37
N VAL A 98 0.88 7.87 -8.30
CA VAL A 98 -0.42 7.43 -8.82
C VAL A 98 -0.32 6.01 -9.38
N ASP A 99 0.72 5.72 -10.16
CA ASP A 99 0.96 4.38 -10.71
C ASP A 99 1.19 3.33 -9.62
N ALA A 100 2.02 3.64 -8.62
CA ALA A 100 2.33 2.72 -7.53
C ALA A 100 1.14 2.47 -6.59
N MET A 101 0.36 3.50 -6.28
CA MET A 101 -0.76 3.42 -5.34
C MET A 101 -2.01 2.78 -5.96
N LEU A 102 -2.13 2.80 -7.29
CA LEU A 102 -3.20 2.16 -8.06
C LEU A 102 -2.72 0.96 -8.89
N ASP A 103 -1.57 0.39 -8.52
CA ASP A 103 -1.01 -0.80 -9.18
C ASP A 103 -2.05 -1.94 -9.17
N PRO A 104 -2.44 -2.52 -10.33
CA PRO A 104 -3.44 -3.59 -10.39
C PRO A 104 -3.10 -4.85 -9.58
N ASP A 105 -1.82 -5.10 -9.28
CA ASP A 105 -1.40 -6.24 -8.45
C ASP A 105 -1.58 -5.93 -6.93
N LEU A 106 -1.64 -4.65 -6.56
CA LEU A 106 -1.80 -4.19 -5.17
C LEU A 106 -3.24 -3.75 -4.88
N CYS A 107 -3.81 -2.90 -5.73
CA CYS A 107 -5.18 -2.38 -5.65
C CYS A 107 -6.18 -3.42 -6.18
N THR A 108 -6.28 -4.54 -5.48
CA THR A 108 -7.23 -5.61 -5.78
C THR A 108 -8.40 -5.58 -4.79
N PRO A 109 -9.60 -6.05 -5.19
CA PRO A 109 -10.73 -6.15 -4.26
C PRO A 109 -10.40 -6.93 -2.98
N ALA A 110 -9.61 -8.00 -3.11
CA ALA A 110 -9.24 -8.84 -1.97
C ALA A 110 -8.25 -8.16 -1.01
N ARG A 111 -7.23 -7.47 -1.53
CA ARG A 111 -6.30 -6.67 -0.70
C ARG A 111 -7.00 -5.46 -0.06
N ALA A 112 -7.90 -4.79 -0.79
CA ALA A 112 -8.72 -3.71 -0.24
C ALA A 112 -9.63 -4.21 0.91
N ALA A 113 -10.31 -5.34 0.73
CA ALA A 113 -11.14 -5.94 1.77
C ALA A 113 -10.33 -6.29 3.03
N VAL A 114 -9.11 -6.78 2.87
CA VAL A 114 -8.17 -6.98 3.98
C VAL A 114 -7.92 -5.65 4.69
N TRP A 115 -7.52 -4.62 3.95
CA TRP A 115 -7.22 -3.29 4.51
C TRP A 115 -8.38 -2.75 5.36
N TYR A 116 -9.57 -2.65 4.78
CA TYR A 116 -10.74 -2.09 5.47
C TYR A 116 -11.24 -2.95 6.63
N ALA A 117 -11.12 -4.28 6.53
CA ALA A 117 -11.49 -5.15 7.64
C ALA A 117 -10.59 -4.91 8.87
N PHE A 118 -9.28 -4.69 8.67
CA PHE A 118 -8.37 -4.33 9.76
C PHE A 118 -8.58 -2.89 10.24
N MET A 119 -8.89 -1.95 9.35
CA MET A 119 -9.24 -0.57 9.72
C MET A 119 -10.48 -0.51 10.62
N GLY A 120 -11.49 -1.32 10.34
CA GLY A 120 -12.69 -1.43 11.19
C GLY A 120 -12.41 -1.96 12.60
N GLU A 121 -11.38 -2.81 12.76
CA GLU A 121 -10.94 -3.33 14.06
C GLU A 121 -9.86 -2.48 14.75
N SER A 122 -9.40 -1.40 14.11
CA SER A 122 -8.26 -0.58 14.54
C SER A 122 -8.36 -0.12 16.01
N GLN A 123 -9.52 0.38 16.43
CA GLN A 123 -9.72 0.85 17.81
C GLN A 123 -9.70 -0.28 18.85
N ALA A 124 -10.00 -1.52 18.44
CA ALA A 124 -10.00 -2.69 19.31
C ALA A 124 -8.64 -3.41 19.35
N ARG A 125 -7.76 -3.16 18.37
CA ARG A 125 -6.51 -3.90 18.14
C ARG A 125 -5.34 -2.93 17.92
N VAL A 126 -4.74 -2.50 19.02
CA VAL A 126 -3.62 -1.52 19.03
C VAL A 126 -2.39 -2.04 18.27
N ASP A 127 -2.17 -3.36 18.28
CA ASP A 127 -1.14 -4.04 17.50
C ASP A 127 -1.33 -3.88 15.98
N TYR A 128 -2.58 -3.84 15.52
CA TYR A 128 -2.92 -3.65 14.10
C TYR A 128 -2.68 -2.20 13.66
N ILE A 129 -3.11 -1.23 14.48
CA ILE A 129 -2.81 0.19 14.24
C ILE A 129 -1.29 0.42 14.21
N GLY A 130 -0.55 -0.08 15.22
CA GLY A 130 0.86 0.24 15.38
C GLY A 130 1.72 -0.18 14.18
N ALA A 131 1.39 -1.31 13.55
CA ALA A 131 2.15 -1.85 12.43
C ALA A 131 1.92 -1.10 11.11
N VAL A 132 0.75 -0.49 10.91
CA VAL A 132 0.35 0.11 9.63
C VAL A 132 0.36 1.63 9.69
N ARG A 133 -0.18 2.21 10.77
CA ARG A 133 -0.36 3.67 10.92
C ARG A 133 0.94 4.43 10.82
N VAL A 134 2.04 3.89 11.36
CA VAL A 134 3.35 4.55 11.27
C VAL A 134 3.78 4.69 9.80
N ARG A 135 3.63 3.63 9.00
CA ARG A 135 3.98 3.62 7.59
C ARG A 135 3.10 4.56 6.78
N GLU A 136 1.79 4.51 6.98
CA GLU A 136 0.86 5.43 6.32
C GLU A 136 1.16 6.90 6.63
N LEU A 137 1.46 7.22 7.89
CA LEU A 137 1.82 8.58 8.28
C LEU A 137 3.09 9.05 7.58
N VAL A 138 4.10 8.19 7.46
CA VAL A 138 5.34 8.51 6.73
C VAL A 138 5.07 8.74 5.25
N ILE A 139 4.25 7.90 4.62
CA ILE A 139 3.86 8.07 3.21
C ILE A 139 3.14 9.41 3.01
N ARG A 140 2.12 9.70 3.83
CA ARG A 140 1.38 10.97 3.80
C ARG A 140 2.30 12.18 3.96
N GLN A 141 3.20 12.15 4.93
CA GLN A 141 4.14 13.26 5.16
C GLN A 141 5.05 13.51 3.95
N ARG A 142 5.51 12.45 3.28
CA ARG A 142 6.31 12.57 2.06
C ARG A 142 5.52 13.15 0.90
N VAL A 143 4.24 12.78 0.74
CA VAL A 143 3.35 13.37 -0.26
C VAL A 143 3.07 14.85 0.05
N GLU A 144 2.75 15.20 1.31
CA GLU A 144 2.57 16.58 1.76
C GLU A 144 3.83 17.44 1.49
N ALA A 145 5.02 16.86 1.65
CA ALA A 145 6.29 17.52 1.34
C ALA A 145 6.44 17.81 -0.17
N LEU A 146 6.08 16.88 -1.06
CA LEU A 146 6.10 17.13 -2.51
C LEU A 146 5.21 18.31 -2.91
N PHE A 147 3.98 18.35 -2.38
CA PHE A 147 3.09 19.49 -2.59
C PHE A 147 3.70 20.78 -2.04
N THR A 148 4.29 20.75 -0.85
CA THR A 148 4.93 21.94 -0.27
C THR A 148 6.04 22.48 -1.17
N THR A 149 6.94 21.61 -1.64
CA THR A 149 8.02 21.98 -2.58
C THR A 149 7.49 22.60 -3.88
N LEU A 150 6.45 22.01 -4.47
CA LEU A 150 5.86 22.52 -5.72
C LEU A 150 5.20 23.89 -5.53
N PHE A 151 4.56 24.13 -4.38
CA PHE A 151 3.94 25.41 -4.06
C PHE A 151 4.94 26.50 -3.69
N GLU A 152 6.04 26.15 -3.01
CA GLU A 152 7.14 27.08 -2.70
C GLU A 152 7.94 27.48 -3.95
N GLY A 153 8.05 26.59 -4.94
CA GLY A 153 8.75 26.87 -6.20
C GLY A 153 8.00 27.78 -7.18
N ALA A 154 6.73 28.11 -6.92
CA ALA A 154 5.90 28.93 -7.80
C ALA A 154 6.10 30.44 -7.54
N GLU A 155 6.00 31.28 -8.56
CA GLU A 155 6.24 32.74 -8.45
C GLU A 155 5.26 33.45 -7.47
N ASP A 156 4.09 32.84 -7.21
CA ASP A 156 3.05 33.27 -6.25
C ASP A 156 3.13 32.54 -4.88
N ALA A 157 4.26 31.90 -4.56
CA ALA A 157 4.41 30.94 -3.45
C ALA A 157 3.80 31.41 -2.13
N GLN A 158 4.10 32.64 -1.70
CA GLN A 158 3.73 33.12 -0.36
C GLN A 158 2.21 33.15 -0.11
N SER A 159 1.38 33.30 -1.16
CA SER A 159 -0.08 33.34 -1.04
C SER A 159 -0.74 31.97 -1.18
N LYS A 160 -0.02 30.95 -1.66
CA LYS A 160 -0.60 29.65 -2.04
C LYS A 160 -0.05 28.46 -1.25
N THR A 161 1.08 28.58 -0.53
CA THR A 161 1.63 27.48 0.30
C THR A 161 0.64 26.96 1.34
N SER A 162 -0.29 27.80 1.83
CA SER A 162 -1.35 27.37 2.75
C SER A 162 -2.30 26.30 2.17
N HIS A 163 -2.33 26.15 0.84
CA HIS A 163 -3.15 25.15 0.16
C HIS A 163 -2.41 23.82 -0.08
N ALA A 164 -1.08 23.76 0.07
CA ALA A 164 -0.30 22.57 -0.23
C ALA A 164 -0.77 21.34 0.58
N THR A 165 -0.83 21.45 1.90
CA THR A 165 -1.26 20.34 2.78
C THR A 165 -2.71 19.91 2.55
N PRO A 166 -3.71 20.83 2.49
CA PRO A 166 -5.08 20.43 2.17
C PRO A 166 -5.21 19.71 0.82
N LEU A 167 -4.50 20.16 -0.22
CA LEU A 167 -4.57 19.56 -1.56
C LEU A 167 -3.85 18.21 -1.62
N ALA A 168 -2.75 18.03 -0.88
CA ALA A 168 -2.12 16.72 -0.71
C ALA A 168 -3.05 15.72 -0.02
N ARG A 169 -3.79 16.15 1.00
CA ARG A 169 -4.76 15.28 1.68
C ARG A 169 -5.96 14.94 0.81
N ALA A 170 -6.39 15.87 -0.05
CA ALA A 170 -7.43 15.59 -1.02
C ALA A 170 -6.96 14.62 -2.11
N PHE A 171 -5.67 14.63 -2.48
CA PHE A 171 -5.06 13.60 -3.31
C PHE A 171 -5.10 12.22 -2.63
N ASP A 172 -4.65 12.12 -1.38
CA ASP A 172 -4.72 10.87 -0.61
C ASP A 172 -6.17 10.35 -0.52
N ALA A 173 -7.14 11.23 -0.23
CA ALA A 173 -8.54 10.86 -0.15
C ALA A 173 -9.12 10.36 -1.50
N LEU A 174 -8.63 10.91 -2.62
CA LEU A 174 -9.01 10.43 -3.95
C LEU A 174 -8.48 9.02 -4.19
N ILE A 175 -7.23 8.73 -3.82
CA ILE A 175 -6.67 7.37 -3.89
C ILE A 175 -7.48 6.41 -3.00
N ASP A 176 -7.75 6.79 -1.75
CA ASP A 176 -8.55 5.98 -0.81
C ASP A 176 -9.93 5.65 -1.37
N SER A 177 -10.58 6.61 -2.05
CA SER A 177 -11.89 6.38 -2.66
C SER A 177 -11.88 5.30 -3.74
N VAL A 178 -10.77 5.16 -4.48
CA VAL A 178 -10.62 4.10 -5.50
C VAL A 178 -10.47 2.74 -4.82
N TRP A 179 -9.71 2.67 -3.72
CA TRP A 179 -9.57 1.43 -2.93
C TRP A 179 -10.89 1.01 -2.30
N GLU A 180 -11.69 1.96 -1.80
CA GLU A 180 -13.03 1.71 -1.28
C GLU A 180 -13.95 1.14 -2.37
N GLN A 181 -13.98 1.79 -3.54
CA GLN A 181 -14.76 1.32 -4.68
C GLN A 181 -14.31 -0.07 -5.15
N SER A 182 -13.00 -0.33 -5.19
CA SER A 182 -12.46 -1.66 -5.56
C SER A 182 -12.97 -2.75 -4.63
N MET A 183 -13.22 -2.44 -3.36
CA MET A 183 -13.81 -3.38 -2.41
C MET A 183 -15.34 -3.48 -2.54
N MET A 184 -16.04 -2.35 -2.65
CA MET A 184 -17.51 -2.29 -2.56
C MET A 184 -18.21 -2.62 -3.89
N GLU A 185 -17.58 -2.25 -5.00
CA GLU A 185 -18.11 -2.37 -6.35
C GLU A 185 -17.04 -2.90 -7.31
N PRO A 186 -16.47 -4.10 -7.06
CA PRO A 186 -15.33 -4.62 -7.83
C PRO A 186 -15.60 -4.78 -9.34
N ASP A 187 -16.87 -4.88 -9.73
CA ASP A 187 -17.28 -5.02 -11.13
C ASP A 187 -17.35 -3.67 -11.89
N THR A 188 -17.24 -2.53 -11.19
CA THR A 188 -17.41 -1.18 -11.78
C THR A 188 -16.13 -0.37 -11.84
N VAL A 189 -15.11 -0.73 -11.03
CA VAL A 189 -13.86 0.02 -10.98
C VAL A 189 -12.99 -0.23 -12.21
N ASP A 190 -12.64 0.85 -12.89
CA ASP A 190 -11.62 0.88 -13.94
C ASP A 190 -10.40 1.67 -13.43
N LEU A 191 -9.32 0.94 -13.11
CA LEU A 191 -8.08 1.54 -12.59
C LEU A 191 -7.41 2.48 -13.61
N HIS A 192 -7.63 2.30 -14.92
CA HIS A 192 -7.11 3.22 -15.93
C HIS A 192 -7.85 4.56 -15.89
N VAL A 193 -9.18 4.51 -15.71
CA VAL A 193 -9.98 5.72 -15.50
C VAL A 193 -9.61 6.38 -14.18
N ALA A 194 -9.50 5.61 -13.08
CA ALA A 194 -9.12 6.13 -11.77
C ALA A 194 -7.74 6.82 -11.78
N ARG A 195 -6.75 6.19 -12.45
CA ARG A 195 -5.43 6.78 -12.69
C ARG A 195 -5.54 8.13 -13.38
N ARG A 196 -6.31 8.21 -14.48
CA ARG A 196 -6.53 9.48 -15.19
C ARG A 196 -7.20 10.52 -14.31
N THR A 197 -8.22 10.15 -13.53
CA THR A 197 -8.87 11.06 -12.56
C THR A 197 -7.87 11.63 -11.57
N CYS A 198 -6.93 10.82 -11.06
CA CYS A 198 -5.88 11.30 -10.16
C CYS A 198 -4.92 12.27 -10.84
N LEU A 199 -4.53 11.99 -12.09
CA LEU A 199 -3.67 12.90 -12.87
C LEU A 199 -4.39 14.20 -13.23
N ASP A 200 -5.65 14.16 -13.63
CA ASP A 200 -6.47 15.34 -13.92
C ASP A 200 -6.64 16.21 -12.66
N TYR A 201 -6.83 15.57 -11.49
CA TYR A 201 -6.82 16.28 -10.22
C TYR A 201 -5.49 17.00 -10.00
N LEU A 202 -4.35 16.29 -10.10
CA LEU A 202 -3.02 16.88 -9.92
C LEU A 202 -2.77 18.03 -10.91
N GLU A 203 -3.10 17.85 -12.18
CA GLU A 203 -3.01 18.88 -13.23
C GLU A 203 -3.80 20.13 -12.85
N SER A 204 -5.00 19.96 -12.29
CA SER A 204 -5.90 21.08 -11.96
C SER A 204 -5.50 21.88 -10.72
N VAL A 205 -4.78 21.25 -9.76
CA VAL A 205 -4.49 21.86 -8.46
C VAL A 205 -3.04 22.29 -8.28
N LEU A 206 -2.11 21.71 -9.05
CA LEU A 206 -0.70 22.06 -8.97
C LEU A 206 -0.44 23.44 -9.62
N PRO A 207 0.43 24.28 -9.04
CA PRO A 207 0.63 25.66 -9.51
C PRO A 207 1.08 25.80 -10.96
N ARG A 208 1.80 24.80 -11.48
CA ARG A 208 2.34 24.74 -12.85
C ARG A 208 1.79 23.54 -13.65
N GLY A 209 0.76 22.87 -13.15
CA GLY A 209 0.30 21.59 -13.70
C GLY A 209 1.34 20.46 -13.56
N LEU A 210 1.19 19.40 -14.36
CA LEU A 210 2.09 18.25 -14.40
C LEU A 210 3.27 18.42 -15.39
N ASP A 211 3.24 19.44 -16.24
CA ASP A 211 4.25 19.70 -17.27
C ASP A 211 5.34 20.67 -16.74
N GLU A 212 6.09 20.29 -15.71
CA GLU A 212 7.32 21.03 -15.38
C GLU A 212 8.45 20.65 -16.36
N PRO A 213 9.10 21.62 -17.05
CA PRO A 213 10.27 21.34 -17.86
C PRO A 213 11.40 20.84 -16.96
N GLY A 214 11.76 19.56 -17.11
CA GLY A 214 12.68 18.89 -16.20
C GLY A 214 14.08 19.52 -16.20
N GLU A 215 14.52 20.02 -15.05
CA GLU A 215 15.94 20.19 -14.76
C GLU A 215 16.59 18.81 -14.58
N SER A 216 17.81 18.68 -15.11
CA SER A 216 18.63 17.47 -15.08
C SER A 216 18.83 16.97 -13.64
N CYS A 217 18.79 15.65 -13.46
CA CYS A 217 19.09 14.98 -12.20
C CYS A 217 20.48 15.37 -11.67
N ASP A 218 20.52 16.32 -10.74
CA ASP A 218 21.63 16.44 -9.79
C ASP A 218 21.23 15.78 -8.48
N GLU A 219 22.09 14.88 -8.01
CA GLU A 219 21.95 14.09 -6.78
C GLU A 219 21.82 15.01 -5.56
N VAL A 220 20.70 14.93 -4.85
CA VAL A 220 20.56 15.54 -3.52
C VAL A 220 20.19 14.48 -2.50
N SER A 221 21.06 14.34 -1.50
CA SER A 221 20.98 13.39 -0.40
C SER A 221 19.70 13.51 0.43
N ALA A 222 19.10 12.35 0.74
CA ALA A 222 17.91 12.24 1.58
C ALA A 222 18.19 12.67 3.05
N PRO A 223 17.28 13.41 3.70
CA PRO A 223 17.38 13.67 5.13
C PRO A 223 16.98 12.44 5.95
N THR A 224 17.78 12.12 6.96
CA THR A 224 17.51 11.06 7.95
C THR A 224 16.55 11.52 9.03
N VAL A 225 15.60 10.65 9.38
CA VAL A 225 14.57 10.84 10.40
C VAL A 225 15.20 10.72 11.79
N ASP A 226 15.06 11.76 12.62
CA ASP A 226 15.08 11.58 14.07
C ASP A 226 13.96 12.39 14.73
N ASP A 227 13.29 11.70 15.66
CA ASP A 227 12.39 12.19 16.71
C ASP A 227 11.02 12.79 16.36
N ILE A 228 10.01 11.92 16.09
CA ILE A 228 8.60 12.25 16.40
C ILE A 228 7.91 11.02 17.00
N GLY A 229 8.16 10.79 18.29
CA GLY A 229 7.41 9.86 19.11
C GLY A 229 6.87 10.55 20.35
N LYS A 230 5.70 11.20 20.25
CA LYS A 230 4.66 11.26 21.31
C LYS A 230 3.59 12.31 20.99
N GLY A 231 2.33 11.88 21.14
CA GLY A 231 1.22 12.77 21.44
C GLY A 231 0.21 12.93 20.31
N MET A 232 -0.77 12.02 20.23
CA MET A 232 -2.17 12.38 19.93
C MET A 232 -3.04 11.11 20.00
N LEU A 233 -3.52 10.84 21.22
CA LEU A 233 -4.70 10.04 21.49
C LEU A 233 -5.53 10.81 22.51
N SER A 234 -6.34 11.74 22.03
CA SER A 234 -7.64 12.16 22.60
C SER A 234 -8.03 13.51 22.00
N ALA A 235 -9.08 13.50 21.16
CA ALA A 235 -10.06 14.58 21.05
C ALA A 235 -11.02 14.26 19.89
N TRP A 236 -11.97 13.37 20.13
CA TRP A 236 -13.26 13.40 19.44
C TRP A 236 -14.33 13.62 20.50
N THR A 237 -14.59 14.88 20.80
CA THR A 237 -15.87 15.29 21.37
C THR A 237 -16.47 16.25 20.38
N TYR A 238 -17.47 15.77 19.64
CA TYR A 238 -18.35 16.64 18.88
C TYR A 238 -19.15 17.49 19.87
N THR A 239 -19.09 18.81 19.69
CA THR A 239 -20.10 19.78 20.12
C THR A 239 -20.48 20.61 18.93
#